data_AF-A0A198YS51-F1
#
_entry.id   AF-A0A198YS51-F1
#
_cell.length_a   1.000
_cell.length_b   1.000
_cell.length_c   1.000
_cell.angle_alpha   90.00
_cell.angle_beta   90.00
_cell.angle_gamma   90.00
#
_symmetry.space_group_name_H-M   'P 1'
#
loop_
_entity.id
_entity.type
_entity.pdbx_description
1 polymer ?
#
loop_
_entity_poly.entity_id
_entity_poly.type
_entity_poly.pdbx_seq_one_letter_code
_entity_poly.pdbx_strand_id
1 'polypeptide(L)' 'MNNSTLRFDVILMPTERWMVWDDHHEAPATFGGEILSGLHHEAAARLADILNKVYPRTTG' A
#
# COMPACT_ATOMS: atom_id res chain seq x y z
N MET A 1 -2.66 14.62 -6.70
CA MET A 1 -3.60 14.08 -5.68
C MET A 1 -2.77 13.40 -4.62
N ASN A 2 -2.31 14.19 -3.66
CA ASN A 2 -1.69 13.78 -2.41
C ASN A 2 -2.85 13.50 -1.45
N ASN A 3 -3.32 12.25 -1.46
CA ASN A 3 -4.40 11.83 -0.58
C ASN A 3 -3.86 11.57 0.82
N SER A 4 -3.54 12.65 1.55
CA SER A 4 -2.98 12.63 2.91
C SER A 4 -3.88 11.99 3.98
N THR A 5 -4.93 11.28 3.57
CA THR A 5 -5.89 10.59 4.45
C THR A 5 -5.78 9.07 4.40
N LEU A 6 -5.10 8.50 3.40
CA LEU A 6 -4.94 7.05 3.28
C LEU A 6 -3.73 6.55 4.07
N ARG A 7 -3.80 5.31 4.54
CA ARG A 7 -2.70 4.63 5.25
C ARG A 7 -1.80 3.90 4.27
N PHE A 8 -2.39 3.28 3.24
CA PHE A 8 -1.67 2.49 2.28
C PHE A 8 -1.51 3.24 0.96
N ASP A 9 -0.27 3.38 0.51
CA ASP A 9 0.09 4.00 -0.76
C ASP A 9 0.76 3.00 -1.70
N VAL A 10 0.92 3.39 -2.97
CA VAL A 10 1.61 2.57 -3.97
C VAL A 10 2.90 3.25 -4.40
N ILE A 11 4.02 2.53 -4.30
CA ILE A 11 5.35 3.05 -4.62
C ILE A 11 5.94 2.24 -5.80
N LEU A 12 6.46 2.95 -6.80
CA LEU A 12 7.26 2.36 -7.87
C LEU A 12 8.69 2.12 -7.36
N MET A 13 9.12 0.86 -7.42
CA MET A 13 10.48 0.46 -7.03
C MET A 13 11.46 0.58 -8.21
N PRO A 14 12.77 0.65 -7.95
CA PRO A 14 13.80 0.67 -9.00
C PRO A 14 13.78 -0.52 -9.96
N THR A 15 13.14 -1.62 -9.58
CA THR A 15 12.96 -2.83 -10.41
C THR A 15 11.83 -2.72 -11.43
N GLU A 16 11.24 -1.53 -11.61
CA GLU A 16 10.05 -1.27 -12.44
C GLU A 16 8.80 -2.04 -11.98
N ARG A 17 8.81 -2.50 -10.72
CA ARG A 17 7.68 -3.17 -10.06
C ARG A 17 7.12 -2.28 -8.96
N TRP A 18 5.89 -2.57 -8.57
CA TRP A 18 5.17 -1.78 -7.58
C TRP A 18 5.09 -2.50 -6.24
N MET A 19 4.99 -1.71 -5.18
CA MET A 19 4.83 -2.17 -3.80
C MET A 19 3.73 -1.38 -3.12
N VAL A 20 2.99 -2.03 -2.21
CA VAL A 20 2.09 -1.34 -1.30
C VAL A 20 2.88 -0.94 -0.05
N TRP A 21 2.87 0.35 0.27
CA TRP A 21 3.53 0.93 1.42
C TRP A 21 2.53 1.20 2.53
N ASP A 22 2.86 0.82 3.75
CA ASP A 22 2.09 1.17 4.94
C ASP A 22 2.74 2.37 5.63
N ASP A 23 2.14 3.55 5.44
CA ASP A 23 2.63 4.80 6.02
C ASP A 23 2.59 4.79 7.56
N HIS A 24 1.68 4.01 8.16
CA HIS A 24 1.56 3.94 9.62
C HIS A 24 2.76 3.24 10.25
N HIS A 25 3.22 2.15 9.63
CA HIS A 25 4.35 1.35 10.15
C HIS A 25 5.68 1.71 9.47
N GLU A 26 5.67 2.67 8.55
CA GLU A 26 6.81 3.05 7.71
C GLU A 26 7.52 1.83 7.09
N ALA A 27 6.71 0.89 6.56
CA ALA A 27 7.20 -0.41 6.09
C ALA A 27 6.39 -0.93 4.88
N PRO A 28 6.92 -1.92 4.13
CA PRO A 28 6.14 -2.65 3.14
C PRO A 28 4.89 -3.28 3.78
N ALA A 29 3.74 -3.09 3.16
CA ALA A 29 2.50 -3.68 3.64
C ALA A 29 2.54 -5.21 3.53
N THR A 30 1.96 -5.88 4.51
CA THR A 30 1.82 -7.34 4.53
C THR A 30 0.35 -7.74 4.53
N PHE A 31 0.04 -8.84 3.85
CA PHE A 31 -1.29 -9.44 3.84
C PHE A 31 -1.17 -10.96 3.87
N GLY A 32 -1.84 -11.61 4.82
CA GLY A 32 -1.73 -13.07 4.98
C GLY A 32 -0.31 -13.57 5.32
N GLY A 33 0.55 -12.70 5.85
CA GLY A 33 1.96 -13.01 6.12
C GLY A 33 2.91 -12.78 4.94
N GLU A 34 2.40 -12.42 3.75
CA GLU A 34 3.21 -12.12 2.57
C GLU A 34 3.40 -10.61 2.39
N ILE A 35 4.60 -10.21 1.95
CA ILE A 35 4.92 -8.82 1.62
C ILE A 35 4.35 -8.45 0.26
N LEU A 36 3.60 -7.35 0.19
CA LEU A 36 2.97 -6.87 -1.04
C LEU A 36 3.95 -6.05 -1.89
N SER A 37 4.96 -6.72 -2.43
CA SER A 37 5.99 -6.13 -3.30
C SER A 37 6.14 -6.88 -4.62
N GLY A 38 6.82 -6.27 -5.58
CA GLY A 38 7.08 -6.91 -6.86
C GLY A 38 5.82 -7.04 -7.73
N LEU A 39 4.81 -6.19 -7.52
CA LEU A 39 3.52 -6.26 -8.19
C LEU A 39 3.51 -5.49 -9.51
N HIS A 40 2.50 -5.73 -10.34
CA HIS A 40 2.13 -4.79 -11.40
C HIS A 40 1.33 -3.63 -10.79
N HIS A 41 1.35 -2.45 -11.43
CA HIS A 41 0.69 -1.24 -10.93
C HIS A 41 -0.78 -1.48 -10.56
N GLU A 42 -1.56 -2.10 -11.46
CA GLU A 42 -2.99 -2.36 -11.23
C GLU A 42 -3.28 -3.27 -10.04
N ALA A 43 -2.40 -4.24 -9.78
CA ALA A 43 -2.54 -5.15 -8.65
C ALA A 43 -2.24 -4.42 -7.35
N ALA A 44 -1.15 -3.63 -7.33
CA ALA A 44 -0.76 -2.85 -6.16
C ALA A 44 -1.81 -1.77 -5.82
N ALA A 45 -2.35 -1.08 -6.83
CA ALA A 45 -3.43 -0.10 -6.66
C ALA A 45 -4.72 -0.73 -6.10
N ARG A 46 -5.13 -1.89 -6.62
CA ARG A 46 -6.30 -2.62 -6.10
C ARG A 46 -6.10 -3.07 -4.66
N LEU A 47 -4.93 -3.60 -4.33
CA LEU A 47 -4.61 -4.04 -2.98
C LEU A 47 -4.56 -2.86 -1.99
N ALA A 48 -3.96 -1.74 -2.37
CA ALA A 48 -3.96 -0.53 -1.56
C ALA A 48 -5.38 -0.01 -1.30
N ASP A 49 -6.26 0.00 -2.31
CA ASP A 49 -7.67 0.38 -2.13
C ASP A 49 -8.41 -0.56 -1.16
N ILE A 50 -8.22 -1.89 -1.29
CA ILE A 50 -8.79 -2.87 -0.36
C ILE A 50 -8.28 -2.63 1.07
N LEU A 51 -6.96 -2.48 1.25
CA LEU A 51 -6.36 -2.30 2.56
C LEU A 51 -6.81 -0.99 3.21
N ASN A 52 -6.95 0.09 2.45
CA ASN A 52 -7.48 1.34 2.96
C ASN A 52 -8.95 1.26 3.37
N LYS A 53 -9.75 0.38 2.75
CA LYS A 53 -11.15 0.13 3.15
C LYS A 53 -11.24 -0.73 4.41
N VAL A 54 -10.36 -1.71 4.56
CA VAL A 54 -10.36 -2.65 5.70
C VAL A 54 -9.68 -2.04 6.93
N TYR A 55 -8.59 -1.31 6.71
CA TYR A 55 -7.75 -0.71 7.75
C TYR A 55 -7.60 0.79 7.48
N PRO A 56 -8.69 1.58 7.54
CA PRO A 56 -8.62 3.01 7.33
C PRO A 56 -7.69 3.65 8.34
N ARG A 57 -7.04 4.76 7.94
CA ARG A 57 -6.22 5.56 8.85
C ARG A 57 -7.11 6.04 9.99
N THR A 58 -6.85 5.57 11.21
CA THR A 58 -7.61 6.01 12.38
C THR A 58 -7.18 7.44 12.71
N THR A 59 -8.05 8.41 12.49
CA THR A 59 -7.87 9.76 13.05
C THR A 59 -8.11 9.65 14.55
N GLY A 60 -7.05 9.66 15.34
CA GLY A 60 -7.12 9.83 16.79
C GLY A 60 -7.56 11.23 17.17
#